data_AF-A0A9P6UGU1-F1
#
_entry.id   AF-A0A9P6UGU1-F1
#
_cell.length_a   1.000
_cell.length_b   1.000
_cell.length_c   1.000
_cell.angle_alpha   90.00
_cell.angle_beta   90.00
_cell.angle_gamma   90.00
#
_symmetry.space_group_name_H-M   'P 1'
#
loop_
_entity.id
_entity.type
_entity.pdbx_description
1 polymer ?
#
loop_
_entity_poly.entity_id
_entity_poly.type
_entity_poly.pdbx_seq_one_letter_code
_entity_poly.pdbx_strand_id
1 'polypeptide(L)' 'MPLHAAAPAQIYTFPDVAALSQGLDTYVAKLSEEAIKRHGKFTVAISGGSLPKQLSAVLKHNKSVDF' A
#
# COMPACT_ATOMS: atom_id res chain seq x y z
N MET A 1 15.06 26.42 11.05
CA MET A 1 14.45 25.25 10.38
C MET A 1 12.95 25.44 10.41
N PRO A 2 12.23 25.57 9.28
CA PRO A 2 10.78 25.64 9.31
C PRO A 2 10.21 24.25 9.66
N LEU A 3 9.25 24.21 10.58
CA LEU A 3 8.49 23.02 10.91
C LEU A 3 7.51 22.75 9.76
N HIS A 4 7.81 21.77 8.90
CA HIS A 4 6.85 21.34 7.88
C HIS A 4 5.62 20.76 8.60
N ALA A 5 4.45 21.36 8.39
CA ALA A 5 3.21 20.83 8.93
C ALA A 5 3.02 19.39 8.40
N ALA A 6 2.84 18.44 9.31
CA ALA A 6 2.60 17.06 8.94
C ALA A 6 1.33 16.96 8.09
N ALA A 7 1.36 16.13 7.05
CA ALA A 7 0.17 15.82 6.28
C ALA A 7 -0.93 15.27 7.22
N PRO A 8 -2.21 15.53 6.93
CA PRO A 8 -3.31 15.04 7.77
C PRO A 8 -3.30 13.51 7.86
N ALA A 9 -3.61 12.99 9.04
CA ALA A 9 -3.72 11.55 9.26
C ALA A 9 -4.88 10.96 8.46
N GLN A 10 -4.63 9.86 7.74
CA GLN A 10 -5.65 9.12 7.00
C GLN A 10 -5.94 7.81 7.74
N ILE A 11 -7.22 7.58 8.07
CA ILE A 11 -7.68 6.38 8.78
C ILE A 11 -8.70 5.66 7.90
N TYR A 12 -8.49 4.37 7.69
CA TYR A 12 -9.39 3.50 6.93
C TYR A 12 -9.87 2.37 7.82
N THR A 13 -11.17 2.11 7.83
CA THR A 13 -11.81 1.04 8.58
C THR A 13 -12.43 0.03 7.64
N PHE A 14 -12.25 -1.26 7.94
CA PHE A 14 -12.77 -2.36 7.13
C PHE A 14 -13.61 -3.29 8.01
N PRO A 15 -14.68 -3.90 7.46
CA PRO A 15 -15.57 -4.78 8.22
C PRO A 15 -14.90 -6.09 8.64
N ASP A 16 -13.89 -6.54 7.90
CA ASP A 16 -13.14 -7.76 8.19
C ASP A 16 -11.73 -7.74 7.57
N VAL A 17 -10.97 -8.81 7.82
CA VAL A 17 -9.57 -8.95 7.35
C VAL A 17 -9.47 -9.16 5.84
N ALA A 18 -10.49 -9.75 5.19
CA ALA A 18 -10.50 -9.95 3.75
C ALA A 18 -10.69 -8.61 3.02
N ALA A 19 -11.64 -7.80 3.49
CA ALA A 19 -11.85 -6.43 3.02
C ALA A 19 -10.61 -5.54 3.25
N LEU A 20 -9.93 -5.68 4.40
CA LEU A 20 -8.65 -5.01 4.64
C LEU A 20 -7.60 -5.40 3.58
N SER A 21 -7.49 -6.69 3.26
CA SER A 21 -6.51 -7.18 2.29
C SER A 21 -6.79 -6.66 0.87
N GLN A 22 -8.07 -6.56 0.47
CA GLN A 22 -8.48 -5.92 -0.79
C GLN A 22 -8.20 -4.41 -0.80
N GLY A 23 -8.43 -3.74 0.32
CA GLY A 23 -8.11 -2.31 0.47
C GLY A 23 -6.61 -2.05 0.35
N LEU A 24 -5.78 -2.89 0.99
CA LEU A 24 -4.33 -2.83 0.88
C LEU A 24 -3.84 -3.09 -0.54
N ASP A 25 -4.43 -4.06 -1.25
CA ASP A 25 -4.13 -4.32 -2.67
C ASP A 25 -4.37 -3.08 -3.53
N THR A 26 -5.56 -2.49 -3.44
CA THR A 26 -5.93 -1.28 -4.19
C THR A 26 -5.00 -0.12 -3.86
N TYR A 27 -4.69 0.07 -2.58
CA TYR A 27 -3.83 1.16 -2.11
C TYR A 27 -2.40 1.02 -2.63
N VAL A 28 -1.80 -0.17 -2.50
CA VAL A 28 -0.42 -0.41 -2.94
C VAL A 28 -0.32 -0.39 -4.47
N ALA A 29 -1.29 -0.95 -5.19
CA ALA A 29 -1.28 -0.92 -6.66
C ALA A 29 -1.29 0.51 -7.20
N LYS A 30 -2.16 1.37 -6.66
CA LYS A 30 -2.22 2.79 -7.05
C LYS A 30 -0.89 3.50 -6.78
N LEU A 31 -0.32 3.33 -5.57
CA LEU A 31 0.94 3.98 -5.22
C LEU A 31 2.12 3.45 -6.05
N SER A 32 2.13 2.15 -6.35
CA SER A 32 3.15 1.54 -7.21
C SER A 32 3.11 2.15 -8.61
N GLU A 33 1.93 2.20 -9.22
CA GLU A 33 1.75 2.80 -10.55
C GLU A 33 2.19 4.28 -10.57
N GLU A 34 1.77 5.07 -9.59
CA GLU A 34 2.14 6.48 -9.48
C GLU A 34 3.66 6.67 -9.29
N ALA A 35 4.28 5.85 -8.43
CA ALA A 35 5.71 5.95 -8.15
C ALA A 35 6.56 5.50 -9.34
N ILE A 36 6.21 4.39 -10.00
CA ILE A 36 6.91 3.90 -11.20
C ILE A 36 6.80 4.92 -12.33
N LYS A 37 5.61 5.50 -12.57
CA LYS A 37 5.44 6.57 -13.57
C LYS A 37 6.32 7.79 -13.30
N ARG A 38 6.50 8.18 -12.03
CA ARG A 38 7.28 9.37 -11.65
C ARG A 38 8.78 9.11 -11.52
N HIS A 39 9.18 7.92 -11.11
CA HIS A 39 10.55 7.63 -10.65
C HIS A 39 11.17 6.37 -11.27
N GLY A 40 10.44 5.62 -12.09
CA GLY A 40 10.89 4.37 -12.71
C GLY A 40 10.99 3.18 -11.75
N LYS A 41 10.64 3.36 -10.47
CA LYS A 41 10.63 2.30 -9.46
C LYS A 41 9.67 2.62 -8.31
N PHE A 42 9.19 1.59 -7.66
CA PHE A 42 8.48 1.67 -6.39
C PHE A 42 9.27 0.91 -5.32
N THR A 43 9.34 1.45 -4.11
CA THR A 43 10.03 0.81 -2.97
C THR A 43 9.13 0.90 -1.76
N VAL A 44 8.86 -0.26 -1.15
CA VAL A 44 7.98 -0.39 0.01
C VAL A 44 8.74 -1.06 1.15
N ALA A 45 8.69 -0.45 2.33
CA ALA A 45 9.17 -1.05 3.57
C ALA A 45 7.98 -1.66 4.30
N ILE A 46 8.06 -2.95 4.61
CA ILE A 46 6.98 -3.70 5.26
C ILE A 46 7.47 -4.16 6.63
N SER A 47 6.78 -3.75 7.69
CA SER A 47 6.99 -4.31 9.03
C SER A 47 6.59 -5.79 9.03
N GLY A 48 7.32 -6.64 9.73
CA GLY A 48 7.02 -8.08 9.82
C GLY A 48 5.70 -8.41 10.54
N GLY A 49 5.58 -9.65 11.03
CA GLY A 49 4.36 -10.10 11.71
C GLY A 49 3.23 -10.43 10.74
N SER A 50 2.01 -9.93 11.01
CA SER A 50 0.81 -10.25 10.23
C SER A 50 0.69 -9.49 8.90
N LEU A 51 1.36 -8.35 8.78
CA LEU A 51 1.19 -7.46 7.62
C LEU A 51 1.61 -8.10 6.29
N PRO A 52 2.77 -8.78 6.16
CA PRO A 52 3.13 -9.46 4.91
C PRO A 52 2.08 -10.50 4.50
N LYS A 53 1.49 -11.21 5.47
CA LYS A 53 0.44 -12.21 5.22
C LYS A 53 -0.85 -11.57 4.70
N GLN A 54 -1.29 -10.46 5.30
CA GLN A 54 -2.51 -9.77 4.88
C GLN A 54 -2.33 -9.07 3.53
N LEU A 55 -1.20 -8.39 3.32
CA LEU A 55 -0.90 -7.72 2.05
C LEU A 55 -0.82 -8.74 0.90
N SER A 56 -0.07 -9.83 1.07
CA SER A 56 0.11 -10.84 0.02
C SER A 56 -1.11 -11.73 -0.19
N ALA A 57 -2.16 -11.65 0.63
CA ALA A 57 -3.36 -12.46 0.46
C ALA A 57 -4.05 -12.18 -0.88
N VAL A 58 -4.02 -10.92 -1.34
CA VAL A 58 -4.62 -10.46 -2.60
C VAL A 58 -3.56 -9.94 -3.56
N LEU A 59 -2.64 -9.09 -3.09
CA LEU A 59 -1.71 -8.33 -3.93
C LEU A 59 -0.86 -9.20 -4.87
N LYS A 60 -0.42 -10.38 -4.42
CA LYS A 60 0.40 -11.29 -5.25
C LYS A 60 -0.30 -11.85 -6.48
N HIS A 61 -1.63 -11.72 -6.56
CA HIS A 61 -2.44 -12.15 -7.69
C HIS A 61 -2.84 -10.98 -8.61
N ASN A 62 -2.53 -9.75 -8.22
CA ASN A 62 -2.93 -8.56 -8.94
C ASN A 62 -1.98 -8.28 -10.12
N LYS A 63 -2.49 -8.48 -11.34
CA LYS A 63 -1.73 -8.27 -12.59
C LYS A 63 -1.60 -6.81 -13.02
N SER A 64 -2.24 -5.88 -12.32
CA SER A 64 -2.07 -4.44 -12.57
C SER A 64 -0.79 -3.88 -11.96
N VAL A 65 -0.17 -4.62 -11.04
CA VAL A 65 1.09 -4.25 -10.41
C VAL A 65 2.26 -4.82 -11.21
N ASP A 66 3.18 -3.93 -11.58
CA ASP A 66 4.46 -4.29 -12.19
C ASP A 66 5.43 -4.71 -11.08
N PHE A 67 5.69 -6.01 -10.97
CA PHE A 67 6.51 -6.63 -9.92
C PHE A 67 7.95 -6.87 -10.36
#